data_AF-A0A2S6AYJ3-F1
#
_entry.id   AF-A0A2S6AYJ3-F1
#
_cell.length_a   1.000
_cell.length_b   1.000
_cell.length_c   1.000
_cell.angle_alpha   90.00
_cell.angle_beta   90.00
_cell.angle_gamma   90.00
#
_symmetry.space_group_name_H-M   'P 1'
#
loop_
_entity.id
_entity.type
_entity.pdbx_description
1 polymer ?
#
loop_
_entity_poly.entity_id
_entity_poly.type
_entity_poly.pdbx_seq_one_letter_code
_entity_poly.pdbx_strand_id
1 'polypeptide(L)' 'GTEYIRFSGVVNPRTVSGNNTVPSTLVADARIEYSAKGYIDEAQHMGWMQRFFLNVMPF' A
#
# COMPACT_ATOMS: atom_id res chain seq x y z
N GLY A 1 -2.98 12.69 -1.20
CA GLY A 1 -2.63 11.40 -0.58
C GLY A 1 -3.45 10.33 -1.23
N THR A 2 -2.84 9.21 -1.61
CA THR A 2 -3.59 8.08 -2.16
C THR A 2 -4.00 7.19 -1.00
N GLU A 3 -5.30 7.17 -0.73
CA GLU A 3 -5.91 6.28 0.26
C GLU A 3 -6.36 5.01 -0.45
N TYR A 4 -6.09 3.85 0.15
CA TYR A 4 -6.57 2.58 -0.35
C TYR A 4 -7.09 1.72 0.79
N ILE A 5 -8.18 1.02 0.48
CA ILE A 5 -8.80 0.03 1.35
C ILE A 5 -8.53 -1.32 0.71
N ARG A 6 -7.94 -2.24 1.48
CA ARG A 6 -7.70 -3.61 1.04
C ARG A 6 -8.56 -4.55 1.86
N PHE A 7 -9.43 -5.29 1.17
CA PHE A 7 -10.20 -6.38 1.74
C PHE A 7 -9.50 -7.71 1.44
N SER A 8 -9.32 -8.56 2.45
CA SER A 8 -8.67 -9.87 2.33
C SER A 8 -9.35 -10.90 3.23
N GLY A 9 -9.19 -12.18 2.92
CA GLY A 9 -9.76 -13.27 3.70
C GLY A 9 -9.60 -14.61 2.98
N VAL A 10 -10.14 -15.68 3.57
CA VAL A 10 -10.10 -17.04 3.02
C VAL A 10 -11.49 -17.43 2.52
N VAL A 11 -11.56 -17.92 1.28
CA VAL A 11 -12.81 -18.38 0.67
C VAL A 11 -12.71 -19.83 0.24
N ASN A 12 -13.81 -20.56 0.33
CA ASN A 12 -13.89 -21.91 -0.22
C ASN A 12 -14.09 -21.81 -1.75
N PRO A 13 -13.27 -22.48 -2.59
CA PRO A 13 -13.45 -22.45 -4.03
C PRO A 13 -14.84 -22.87 -4.50
N ARG A 14 -15.53 -23.73 -3.73
CA ARG A 14 -16.90 -24.18 -4.03
C ARG A 14 -17.96 -23.09 -3.88
N THR A 15 -17.67 -22.03 -3.12
CA THR A 15 -18.59 -20.90 -2.91
C THR A 15 -18.35 -19.76 -3.89
N VAL A 16 -17.37 -19.90 -4.80
CA VAL A 16 -17.12 -18.95 -5.89
C VAL A 16 -18.17 -19.19 -6.98
N SER A 17 -19.01 -18.19 -7.20
CA SER A 17 -20.00 -18.19 -8.29
C SER A 17 -19.29 -18.26 -9.65
N GLY A 18 -19.98 -18.72 -10.70
CA GLY A 18 -19.48 -18.69 -12.08
C GLY A 18 -19.10 -17.30 -12.58
N ASN A 19 -19.53 -16.24 -11.89
CA ASN A 19 -19.14 -14.86 -12.15
C ASN A 19 -17.89 -14.41 -11.36
N ASN A 20 -17.14 -15.33 -10.75
CA ASN A 20 -16.02 -15.04 -9.83
C ASN A 20 -16.42 -14.14 -8.65
N THR A 21 -17.65 -14.27 -8.17
CA THR A 21 -18.18 -13.52 -7.03
C THR A 21 -18.36 -14.42 -5.82
N VAL A 22 -18.08 -13.89 -4.63
CA VAL A 22 -18.31 -14.56 -3.34
C VAL A 22 -19.03 -13.58 -2.41
N PRO A 23 -20.15 -13.97 -1.78
CA PRO A 23 -20.79 -13.17 -0.74
C PRO A 23 -19.84 -12.91 0.44
N SER A 24 -19.78 -11.68 0.95
CA SER A 24 -18.88 -11.30 2.05
C SER A 24 -19.13 -12.09 3.34
N THR A 25 -20.34 -12.63 3.54
CA THR A 25 -20.70 -13.50 4.67
C THR A 25 -20.05 -14.88 4.62
N LEU A 26 -19.53 -15.29 3.47
CA LEU A 26 -18.86 -16.58 3.24
C LEU A 26 -17.33 -16.44 3.23
N VAL A 27 -16.79 -15.26 3.57
CA VAL A 27 -15.36 -15.01 3.70
C VAL A 27 -14.93 -15.27 5.14
N ALA A 28 -14.16 -16.33 5.36
CA ALA A 28 -13.55 -16.63 6.65
C ALA A 28 -12.33 -15.72 6.90
N ASP A 29 -12.06 -15.42 8.17
CA ASP A 29 -10.93 -14.56 8.60
C ASP A 29 -10.83 -13.25 7.81
N ALA A 30 -11.98 -12.62 7.53
CA ALA A 30 -12.03 -11.38 6.77
C ALA A 30 -11.24 -10.27 7.50
N ARG A 31 -10.31 -9.64 6.78
CA ARG A 31 -9.46 -8.55 7.26
C ARG A 31 -9.58 -7.34 6.35
N ILE A 32 -9.70 -6.18 6.99
CA ILE A 32 -9.76 -4.88 6.32
C ILE A 32 -8.52 -4.11 6.73
N GLU A 33 -7.68 -3.81 5.75
CA GLU A 33 -6.52 -2.93 5.92
C GLU A 33 -6.87 -1.57 5.33
N TYR A 34 -6.78 -0.53 6.17
CA TYR A 34 -6.80 0.85 5.73
C TYR A 34 -5.36 1.34 5.66
N SER A 35 -4.91 1.72 4.47
CA SER A 35 -3.61 2.35 4.31
C SER A 35 -3.78 3.66 3.56
N ALA A 36 -3.51 4.75 4.27
CA ALA A 36 -3.20 6.01 3.65
C ALA A 36 -1.72 5.95 3.27
N LYS A 37 -1.38 6.13 1.99
CA LYS A 37 -0.03 6.52 1.59
C LYS A 37 0.16 7.96 2.06
N GLY A 38 0.32 8.14 3.38
CA GLY A 38 0.88 9.36 3.95
C GLY A 38 2.26 9.54 3.33
N TYR A 39 2.61 10.79 3.05
CA TYR A 39 3.87 11.22 2.46
C TYR A 39 5.09 10.59 3.16
N ILE A 40 5.48 9.39 2.75
CA ILE A 40 6.77 8.80 3.05
C ILE A 40 7.45 8.64 1.71
N ASP A 41 7.83 9.76 1.06
CA ASP A 41 9.01 9.73 0.18
C ASP A 41 9.59 11.07 -0.29
N GLU A 42 9.33 12.21 0.35
CA GLU A 42 10.05 13.44 -0.03
C GLU A 42 11.22 13.78 0.91
N ALA A 43 11.29 13.17 2.10
CA ALA A 43 12.38 13.43 3.05
C ALA A 43 13.59 12.49 2.91
N GLN A 44 13.52 11.43 2.09
CA GLN A 44 14.64 10.47 1.90
C GLN A 44 15.46 10.72 0.64
N HIS A 45 14.98 11.60 -0.25
CA HIS A 45 15.76 12.03 -1.41
C HIS A 45 16.60 13.24 -1.01
N MET A 46 17.88 13.00 -0.68
CA MET A 46 18.88 14.07 -0.55
C MET A 46 18.80 14.98 -1.77
N GLY A 47 18.30 16.20 -1.58
CA GLY A 47 18.05 17.14 -2.67
C GLY A 47 19.32 17.40 -3.48
N TRP A 48 19.16 17.69 -4.77
CA TRP A 48 20.30 17.94 -5.66
C TRP A 48 21.24 19.06 -5.13
N MET A 49 20.69 20.08 -4.46
CA MET A 49 21.49 21.12 -3.79
C MET A 49 22.30 20.60 -2.62
N GLN A 50 21.76 19.67 -1.84
CA GLN A 50 22.47 19.07 -0.71
C GLN A 50 23.65 18.22 -1.19
N ARG A 51 23.51 17.57 -2.37
CA ARG A 51 24.64 16.93 -3.07
C ARG A 51 25.66 17.94 -3.61
N PHE A 52 25.23 19.11 -4.10
CA PHE A 52 26.13 20.15 -4.60
C PHE A 52 27.07 20.66 -3.49
N PHE A 53 26.55 20.99 -2.30
CA PHE A 53 27.38 21.46 -1.18
C PHE A 53 28.38 20.38 -0.70
N LEU A 54 27.98 19.11 -0.63
CA LEU A 54 28.89 18.00 -0.29
C LEU A 54 30.00 17.77 -1.32
N ASN A 55 29.76 18.03 -2.61
CA ASN A 55 30.76 17.84 -3.65
C ASN A 55 31.68 19.06 -3.83
N VAL A 56 31.20 20.27 -3.57
CA VAL A 56 31.96 21.51 -3.86
C VAL A 56 32.80 21.98 -2.67
N MET A 57 32.43 21.68 -1.42
CA MET A 57 33.20 22.10 -0.25
C MET A 57 33.30 20.99 0.81
N PRO A 58 34.26 20.05 0.68
CA PRO A 58 34.61 19.10 1.72
C PRO A 58 35.69 19.70 2.64
N PHE A 59 35.37 20.76 3.39
CA PHE A 59 36.20 21.27 4.49
C PHE A 59 35.41 22.21 5.40
#